data_AF-A0A447N987-F1
#
_entry.id   AF-A0A447N987-F1
#
_cell.length_a   1.000
_cell.length_b   1.000
_cell.length_c   1.000
_cell.angle_alpha   90.00
_cell.angle_beta   90.00
_cell.angle_gamma   90.00
#
_symmetry.space_group_name_H-M   'P 1'
#
loop_
_entity.id
_entity.type
_entity.pdbx_description
1 polymer ?
#
loop_
_entity_poly.entity_id
_entity_poly.type
_entity_poly.pdbx_seq_one_letter_code
_entity_poly.pdbx_strand_id
1 'polypeptide(L)'
;MIPPEIRRSVLLQKAIKLALAGTLLTFASFSATAADPSSDTETPQPPDILLGPLFNDVQNAKLFPDQKTFADRIPNSDPLMILADYRMQRNQSGFDLRHFVDVNFTLPKSG
;
A
#
# COMPACT_ATOMS: atom_id res chain seq x y z
N MET A 1 -12.18 -15.55 36.47
CA MET A 1 -12.99 -14.32 36.60
C MET A 1 -12.38 -13.30 35.64
N ILE A 2 -13.08 -13.07 34.51
CA ILE A 2 -13.16 -11.95 33.52
C ILE A 2 -12.02 -10.88 33.42
N PRO A 3 -11.74 -10.35 32.19
CA PRO A 3 -10.47 -9.83 31.63
C PRO A 3 -10.46 -8.27 31.61
N PRO A 4 -10.13 -7.48 30.56
CA PRO A 4 -9.17 -7.55 29.44
C PRO A 4 -8.30 -6.25 29.29
N GLU A 5 -7.41 -6.25 28.29
CA GLU A 5 -7.04 -5.07 27.45
C GLU A 5 -6.18 -3.91 28.02
N ILE A 6 -5.38 -3.33 27.10
CA ILE A 6 -4.64 -2.05 27.18
C ILE A 6 -3.27 -2.09 27.90
N ARG A 7 -2.21 -2.08 27.09
CA ARG A 7 -1.29 -0.94 26.94
C ARG A 7 -0.31 -1.27 25.81
N ARG A 8 -0.65 -0.84 24.60
CA ARG A 8 0.06 0.26 23.94
C ARG A 8 1.58 0.00 23.91
N SER A 9 1.99 -0.80 22.95
CA SER A 9 3.35 -0.92 22.44
C SER A 9 3.77 0.40 21.78
N VAL A 10 3.84 1.46 22.59
CA VAL A 10 4.74 2.59 22.34
C VAL A 10 6.14 1.98 22.32
N LEU A 11 6.99 2.44 21.40
CA LEU A 11 8.34 1.94 21.12
C LEU A 11 8.43 0.90 19.99
N LEU A 12 7.80 1.16 18.83
CA LEU A 12 8.38 0.66 17.58
C LEU A 12 9.66 1.47 17.34
N GLN A 13 10.76 0.91 17.83
CA GLN A 13 12.07 1.52 17.90
C GLN A 13 12.57 1.88 16.49
N LYS A 14 12.86 3.16 16.30
CA LYS A 14 13.74 3.68 15.25
C LYS A 14 15.07 2.93 15.31
N ALA A 15 15.45 2.25 14.23
CA ALA A 15 16.84 1.92 13.93
C ALA A 15 17.21 2.53 12.57
N ILE A 16 17.31 3.86 12.59
CA ILE A 16 17.91 4.66 11.53
C ILE A 16 19.43 4.64 11.75
N LYS A 17 20.14 4.06 10.78
CA LYS A 17 21.54 4.30 10.38
C LYS A 17 22.65 4.00 11.39
N LEU A 18 23.68 3.26 10.97
CA LEU A 18 25.08 3.61 11.24
C LEU A 18 25.98 3.02 10.13
N ALA A 19 26.79 3.89 9.55
CA ALA A 19 27.68 3.64 8.41
C ALA A 19 29.01 2.99 8.82
N LEU A 20 29.71 2.39 7.85
CA LEU A 20 31.17 2.43 7.85
C LEU A 20 31.71 2.54 6.42
N ALA A 21 32.65 3.47 6.28
CA ALA A 21 33.18 4.01 5.04
C ALA A 21 34.44 3.29 4.53
N GLY A 22 34.81 3.59 3.29
CA GLY A 22 36.12 3.34 2.67
C GLY A 22 35.97 2.58 1.34
N THR A 23 36.52 2.99 0.19
CA THR A 23 37.54 3.99 -0.12
C THR A 23 37.56 4.18 -1.65
N LEU A 24 37.87 5.41 -2.11
CA LEU A 24 38.61 5.77 -3.35
C LEU A 24 38.36 4.97 -4.65
N LEU A 25 37.83 5.63 -5.71
CA LEU A 25 38.54 5.81 -6.99
C LEU A 25 37.74 6.66 -8.03
N THR A 26 38.48 7.57 -8.67
CA THR A 26 38.35 8.08 -10.06
C THR A 26 37.18 8.97 -10.50
N PHE A 27 37.57 10.23 -10.73
CA PHE A 27 37.07 11.20 -11.72
C PHE A 27 36.64 10.57 -13.06
N ALA A 28 35.42 10.87 -13.52
CA ALA A 28 35.10 10.99 -14.94
C ALA A 28 33.81 11.82 -15.14
N SER A 29 33.98 12.99 -15.74
CA SER A 29 33.06 13.69 -16.65
C SER A 29 31.60 13.87 -16.23
N PHE A 30 31.33 15.08 -15.71
CA PHE A 30 29.98 15.64 -15.58
C PHE A 30 29.46 16.02 -16.98
N SER A 31 28.83 15.08 -17.68
CA SER A 31 27.95 15.43 -18.79
C SER A 31 26.61 15.86 -18.22
N ALA A 32 26.36 17.17 -18.21
CA ALA A 32 25.06 17.75 -17.94
C ALA A 32 24.09 17.35 -19.06
N THR A 33 23.49 16.16 -18.91
CA THR A 33 22.24 15.87 -19.63
C THR A 33 21.14 16.58 -18.85
N ALA A 34 20.63 17.66 -19.42
CA ALA A 34 19.35 18.22 -19.01
C ALA A 34 18.29 17.17 -19.40
N ALA A 35 18.11 16.18 -18.53
CA ALA A 35 16.94 15.33 -18.56
C ALA A 35 15.76 16.25 -18.22
N ASP A 36 15.04 16.64 -19.27
CA ASP A 36 13.65 17.05 -19.17
C ASP A 36 12.97 16.09 -18.18
N PRO A 37 12.45 16.55 -17.02
CA PRO A 37 11.53 15.74 -16.25
C PRO A 37 10.22 15.74 -17.05
N SER A 38 10.21 14.95 -18.13
CA SER A 38 9.01 14.44 -18.74
C SER A 38 8.21 13.85 -17.60
N SER A 39 7.22 14.62 -17.18
CA SER A 39 6.26 14.23 -16.18
C SER A 39 5.61 13.00 -16.77
N ASP A 40 5.99 11.83 -16.29
CA ASP A 40 5.29 10.59 -16.57
C ASP A 40 3.83 10.88 -16.22
N THR A 41 3.02 11.15 -17.24
CA THR A 41 1.57 11.01 -17.17
C THR A 41 1.33 9.52 -17.00
N GLU A 42 1.53 9.06 -15.77
CA GLU A 42 1.18 7.74 -15.30
C GLU A 42 -0.32 7.63 -15.50
N THR A 43 -0.69 7.04 -16.63
CA THR A 43 -2.08 6.71 -16.92
C THR A 43 -2.50 5.79 -15.77
N PRO A 44 -3.48 6.15 -14.92
CA PRO A 44 -3.81 5.35 -13.75
C PRO A 44 -4.12 3.94 -14.23
N GLN A 45 -3.28 2.98 -13.84
CA GLN A 45 -3.53 1.60 -14.24
C GLN A 45 -4.89 1.19 -13.69
N PRO A 46 -5.71 0.46 -14.48
CA PRO A 46 -7.02 0.05 -14.02
C PRO A 46 -6.87 -0.78 -12.73
N PRO A 47 -7.74 -0.57 -11.73
CA PRO A 47 -7.62 -1.16 -10.41
C PRO A 47 -7.60 -2.69 -10.44
N ASP A 48 -8.21 -3.31 -11.46
CA ASP A 48 -8.19 -4.76 -11.67
C ASP A 48 -6.78 -5.32 -11.88
N ILE A 49 -5.90 -4.55 -12.53
CA ILE A 49 -4.50 -4.92 -12.76
C ILE A 49 -3.67 -4.65 -11.49
N LEU A 50 -3.95 -3.54 -10.81
CA LEU A 50 -3.20 -3.13 -9.61
C LEU A 50 -3.55 -3.95 -8.36
N LEU A 51 -4.80 -4.40 -8.23
CA LEU A 51 -5.32 -5.07 -7.04
C LEU A 51 -5.67 -6.54 -7.27
N GLY A 52 -5.60 -7.02 -8.52
CA GLY A 52 -5.67 -8.42 -8.94
C GLY A 52 -6.49 -9.34 -8.01
N PRO A 53 -5.84 -10.17 -7.17
CA PRO A 53 -6.53 -11.13 -6.31
C PRO A 53 -7.41 -10.49 -5.23
N LEU A 54 -6.99 -9.36 -4.66
CA LEU A 54 -7.79 -8.62 -3.68
C LEU A 54 -9.09 -8.10 -4.32
N PHE A 55 -9.00 -7.57 -5.54
CA PHE A 55 -10.19 -7.11 -6.26
C PHE A 55 -11.19 -8.25 -6.48
N ASN A 56 -10.72 -9.39 -6.98
CA ASN A 56 -11.58 -10.57 -7.19
C ASN A 56 -12.25 -11.03 -5.89
N ASP A 57 -11.51 -11.08 -4.78
CA ASP A 57 -12.05 -11.54 -3.50
C ASP A 57 -13.09 -10.57 -2.94
N VAL A 58 -12.91 -9.25 -3.13
CA VAL A 58 -13.90 -8.23 -2.75
C VAL A 58 -15.20 -8.38 -3.57
N GLN A 59 -15.08 -8.62 -4.87
CA GLN A 59 -16.23 -8.82 -5.75
C GLN A 59 -16.98 -10.12 -5.42
N ASN A 60 -16.25 -11.22 -5.18
CA ASN A 60 -16.81 -12.52 -4.82
C ASN A 60 -17.51 -12.49 -3.45
N ALA A 61 -16.95 -11.76 -2.49
CA ALA A 61 -17.54 -11.60 -1.17
C ALA A 61 -18.78 -10.69 -1.15
N LYS A 62 -19.12 -10.03 -2.28
CA LYS A 62 -20.26 -9.11 -2.41
C LYS A 62 -20.33 -8.11 -1.26
N LEU A 63 -19.17 -7.54 -0.90
CA LEU A 63 -19.01 -6.66 0.26
C LEU A 63 -19.76 -5.33 0.10
N PHE A 64 -19.99 -4.93 -1.15
CA PHE A 64 -20.67 -3.69 -1.51
C PHE A 64 -21.98 -3.99 -2.24
N PRO A 65 -23.01 -3.13 -2.07
CA PRO A 65 -24.27 -3.26 -2.79
C PRO A 65 -24.06 -3.18 -4.31
N ASP A 66 -23.09 -2.38 -4.74
CA ASP A 66 -22.73 -2.23 -6.15
C ASP A 66 -21.30 -2.69 -6.41
N GLN A 67 -21.11 -3.49 -7.46
CA GLN A 67 -19.81 -4.04 -7.86
C GLN A 67 -18.83 -2.99 -8.40
N LYS A 68 -19.28 -1.75 -8.62
CA LYS A 68 -18.45 -0.63 -9.06
C LYS A 68 -17.91 0.19 -7.89
N THR A 69 -18.54 0.10 -6.70
CA THR A 69 -18.16 0.90 -5.53
C THR A 69 -16.71 0.70 -5.12
N PHE A 70 -16.17 -0.52 -5.23
CA PHE A 70 -14.77 -0.77 -4.89
C PHE A 70 -13.79 -0.21 -5.94
N ALA A 71 -14.15 -0.27 -7.22
CA ALA A 71 -13.32 0.25 -8.30
C ALA A 71 -13.16 1.79 -8.22
N ASP A 72 -14.16 2.48 -7.67
CA ASP A 72 -14.13 3.93 -7.46
C ASP A 72 -13.37 4.34 -6.19
N ARG A 73 -12.98 3.39 -5.31
CA ARG A 73 -12.25 3.70 -4.08
C ARG A 73 -10.77 3.97 -4.36
N ILE A 74 -10.22 4.92 -3.60
CA ILE A 74 -8.83 5.33 -3.69
C ILE A 74 -8.02 4.58 -2.62
N PRO A 75 -6.93 3.89 -2.99
CA PRO A 75 -6.04 3.26 -2.02
C PRO A 75 -5.34 4.33 -1.18
N ASN A 76 -5.27 4.11 0.14
CA ASN A 76 -4.65 5.04 1.09
C ASN A 76 -3.12 4.98 1.07
N SER A 77 -2.56 3.90 0.52
CA SER A 77 -1.12 3.60 0.43
C SER A 77 -0.81 3.00 -0.94
N ASP A 78 0.46 2.69 -1.20
CA ASP A 78 0.88 1.99 -2.42
C ASP A 78 0.06 0.68 -2.61
N PRO A 79 -0.60 0.47 -3.77
CA PRO A 79 -1.39 -0.73 -4.04
C PRO A 79 -0.63 -2.04 -3.85
N LEU A 80 0.68 -2.07 -4.16
CA LEU A 80 1.52 -3.25 -3.98
C LEU A 80 1.78 -3.55 -2.51
N MET A 81 1.90 -2.51 -1.67
CA MET A 81 2.00 -2.69 -0.21
C MET A 81 0.69 -3.25 0.36
N ILE A 82 -0.45 -2.68 -0.04
CA ILE A 82 -1.78 -3.18 0.37
C ILE A 82 -1.95 -4.64 -0.06
N LEU A 83 -1.50 -5.01 -1.27
CA LEU A 83 -1.52 -6.40 -1.72
C LEU A 83 -0.62 -7.33 -0.92
N ALA A 84 0.59 -6.88 -0.56
CA ALA A 84 1.49 -7.65 0.27
C ALA A 84 0.85 -7.93 1.64
N ASP A 85 0.30 -6.89 2.28
CA ASP A 85 -0.40 -7.00 3.56
C ASP A 85 -1.62 -7.92 3.46
N TYR A 86 -2.40 -7.76 2.39
CA TYR A 86 -3.55 -8.63 2.11
C TYR A 86 -3.12 -10.11 2.03
N ARG A 87 -2.06 -10.41 1.29
CA ARG A 87 -1.57 -11.79 1.13
C ARG A 87 -1.07 -12.38 2.45
N MET A 88 -0.48 -11.57 3.32
CA MET A 88 -0.03 -12.00 4.65
C MET A 88 -1.18 -12.24 5.63
N GLN A 89 -2.27 -11.48 5.49
CA GLN A 89 -3.39 -11.50 6.43
C GLN A 89 -4.54 -12.44 6.00
N ARG A 90 -4.78 -12.64 4.70
CA ARG A 90 -5.97 -13.35 4.18
C ARG A 90 -6.16 -14.79 4.69
N ASN A 91 -5.07 -15.45 5.10
CA ASN A 91 -5.09 -16.82 5.62
C ASN A 91 -5.08 -16.88 7.16
N GLN A 92 -5.10 -15.73 7.84
CA GLN A 92 -5.10 -15.67 9.30
C GLN A 92 -6.51 -15.89 9.85
N SER A 93 -6.60 -16.57 10.99
CA SER A 93 -7.86 -16.75 11.70
C SER A 93 -8.39 -15.40 12.17
N GLY A 94 -9.64 -15.07 11.82
CA GLY A 94 -10.27 -13.80 12.17
C GLY A 94 -10.00 -12.66 11.18
N PHE A 95 -9.39 -12.95 10.02
CA PHE A 95 -9.30 -11.97 8.95
C PHE A 95 -10.70 -11.56 8.44
N ASP A 96 -10.96 -10.25 8.43
CA ASP A 96 -12.18 -9.66 7.87
C ASP A 96 -11.81 -8.81 6.65
N LEU A 97 -12.22 -9.28 5.47
CA LEU A 97 -11.97 -8.61 4.20
C LEU A 97 -12.63 -7.23 4.13
N ARG A 98 -13.81 -7.05 4.73
CA ARG A 98 -14.51 -5.76 4.74
C ARG A 98 -13.74 -4.75 5.57
N HIS A 99 -13.33 -5.15 6.77
CA HIS A 99 -12.53 -4.29 7.63
C HIS A 99 -11.19 -3.92 6.96
N PHE A 100 -10.53 -4.89 6.33
CA PHE A 100 -9.30 -4.65 5.58
C PHE A 100 -9.50 -3.61 4.48
N VAL A 101 -10.57 -3.70 3.70
CA VAL A 101 -10.87 -2.73 2.64
C VAL A 101 -11.17 -1.35 3.21
N ASP A 102 -11.95 -1.25 4.28
CA ASP A 102 -12.30 0.06 4.85
C ASP A 102 -11.10 0.79 5.47
N VAL A 103 -10.09 0.07 5.96
CA VAL A 103 -8.84 0.67 6.47
C VAL A 103 -7.90 1.09 5.35
N ASN A 104 -7.82 0.30 4.27
CA ASN A 104 -6.85 0.52 3.19
C ASN A 104 -7.38 1.39 2.04
N PHE A 105 -8.70 1.59 1.94
CA PHE A 105 -9.32 2.30 0.82
C PHE A 105 -10.36 3.31 1.30
N THR A 106 -10.26 4.53 0.79
CA THR A 106 -11.22 5.60 1.07
C THR A 106 -12.13 5.87 -0.13
N LEU A 107 -13.34 6.36 0.13
CA LEU A 107 -14.19 6.88 -0.93
C LEU A 107 -13.65 8.23 -1.39
N PRO A 108 -13.69 8.52 -2.70
CA PRO A 108 -13.38 9.85 -3.20
C PRO A 108 -14.34 10.84 -2.54
N LYS A 109 -13.81 11.94 -2.00
CA LYS A 109 -14.67 13.03 -1.52
C LYS A 109 -15.45 13.54 -2.72
N SER A 110 -16.77 13.42 -2.67
CA SER A 110 -17.64 14.10 -3.62
C SER A 110 -17.34 15.60 -3.53
N GLY A 111 -16.87 16.17 -4.64
CA GLY A 111 -16.61 17.61 -4.77
C GLY A 111 -17.89 18.40 -4.91
#